data_AF-A0A377Q847-F1
#
_entry.id   AF-A0A377Q847-F1
#
_cell.length_a   1.000
_cell.length_b   1.000
_cell.length_c   1.000
_cell.angle_alpha   90.00
_cell.angle_beta   90.00
_cell.angle_gamma   90.00
#
_symmetry.space_group_name_H-M   'P 1'
#
loop_
_entity.id
_entity.type
_entity.pdbx_description
1 polymer ?
#
loop_
_entity_poly.entity_id
_entity_poly.type
_entity_poly.pdbx_seq_one_letter_code
_entity_poly.pdbx_strand_id
1 'polypeptide(L)'
;MTLNNLKFRTSCACIAIILFAVFLLILNFEHQAQLLITEFNSPAQRKILKEVRSANKEYSFVEKAIQDYETSPDTSNLQNIKLQFHVFSERIEKYHNGTYASLSENNRLFQENLPPLLRWVEKYKNIFNKEEKININVLQSSMTKVAPHLRIVVNALDERNNELLEKTKKNFHP
;
A
#
# COMPACT_ATOMS: atom_id res chain seq x y z
N MET A 1 -47.40 4.41 -42.82
CA MET A 1 -46.80 3.94 -41.55
C MET A 1 -47.28 4.89 -40.45
N THR A 2 -48.06 4.44 -39.47
CA THR A 2 -48.71 5.31 -38.48
C THR A 2 -47.69 5.88 -37.48
N LEU A 3 -47.87 7.14 -37.05
CA LEU A 3 -46.99 7.86 -36.10
C LEU A 3 -46.71 7.06 -34.81
N ASN A 4 -47.66 6.21 -34.40
CA ASN A 4 -47.53 5.31 -33.25
C ASN A 4 -46.51 4.18 -33.46
N ASN A 5 -46.38 3.66 -34.68
CA ASN A 5 -45.37 2.64 -35.01
C ASN A 5 -43.95 3.21 -35.02
N LEU A 6 -43.79 4.49 -35.39
CA LEU A 6 -42.47 5.15 -35.35
C LEU A 6 -42.03 5.41 -33.91
N LYS A 7 -42.94 5.93 -33.05
CA LYS A 7 -42.68 6.14 -31.62
C LYS A 7 -42.34 4.85 -30.88
N PHE A 8 -43.09 3.77 -31.15
CA PHE A 8 -42.81 2.46 -30.56
C PHE A 8 -41.43 1.94 -30.96
N ARG A 9 -41.06 2.03 -32.24
CA ARG A 9 -39.73 1.62 -32.73
C ARG A 9 -38.60 2.44 -32.13
N THR A 10 -38.76 3.76 -31.97
CA THR A 10 -37.77 4.61 -31.31
C THR A 10 -37.62 4.32 -29.82
N SER A 11 -38.72 3.99 -29.12
CA SER A 11 -38.67 3.57 -27.71
C SER A 11 -37.99 2.22 -27.53
N CYS A 12 -38.29 1.23 -28.38
CA CYS A 12 -37.60 -0.06 -28.38
C CYS A 12 -36.10 0.10 -28.68
N ALA A 13 -35.73 0.97 -29.63
CA ALA A 13 -34.32 1.27 -29.93
C ALA A 13 -33.60 1.95 -28.75
N CYS A 14 -34.24 2.89 -28.06
CA CYS A 14 -33.68 3.52 -26.86
C CYS A 14 -33.46 2.50 -25.74
N ILE A 15 -34.43 1.61 -25.50
CA ILE A 15 -34.31 0.55 -24.49
C ILE A 15 -33.16 -0.40 -24.85
N ALA A 16 -33.05 -0.79 -26.12
CA ALA A 16 -31.94 -1.65 -26.59
C ALA A 16 -30.57 -0.97 -26.42
N ILE A 17 -30.46 0.33 -26.69
CA ILE A 17 -29.22 1.11 -26.48
C ILE A 17 -28.86 1.18 -25.00
N ILE A 18 -29.85 1.42 -24.12
CA ILE A 18 -29.63 1.45 -22.66
C ILE A 18 -29.17 0.08 -22.16
N LEU A 19 -29.83 -1.00 -22.58
CA LEU A 19 -29.44 -2.37 -22.21
C LEU A 19 -28.03 -2.71 -22.70
N PHE A 20 -27.67 -2.29 -23.92
CA PHE A 20 -26.33 -2.49 -24.46
C PHE A 20 -25.27 -1.67 -23.70
N ALA A 21 -25.58 -0.42 -23.33
CA ALA A 21 -24.68 0.41 -22.53
C ALA A 21 -24.47 -0.16 -21.11
N VAL A 22 -25.53 -0.68 -20.48
CA VAL A 22 -25.43 -1.38 -19.19
C VAL A 22 -24.59 -2.65 -19.32
N PHE A 23 -24.77 -3.41 -20.39
CA PHE A 23 -23.98 -4.62 -20.67
C PHE A 23 -22.48 -4.30 -20.86
N LEU A 24 -22.15 -3.23 -21.60
CA LEU A 24 -20.76 -2.77 -21.74
C LEU A 24 -20.15 -2.33 -20.41
N LEU A 25 -20.94 -1.68 -19.54
CA LEU A 25 -20.51 -1.33 -18.18
C LEU A 25 -20.19 -2.58 -17.36
N ILE A 26 -21.05 -3.60 -17.41
CA ILE A 26 -20.84 -4.88 -16.72
C ILE A 26 -19.56 -5.56 -17.23
N LEU A 27 -19.36 -5.64 -18.54
CA LEU A 27 -18.14 -6.21 -19.13
C LEU A 27 -16.87 -5.44 -18.72
N ASN A 28 -16.93 -4.11 -18.64
CA ASN A 28 -15.81 -3.31 -18.16
C ASN A 28 -15.50 -3.60 -16.68
N PHE A 29 -16.53 -3.75 -15.84
CA PHE A 29 -16.36 -4.16 -14.45
C PHE A 29 -15.77 -5.58 -14.32
N GLU A 30 -16.23 -6.54 -15.12
CA GLU A 30 -15.69 -7.90 -15.14
C GLU A 30 -14.24 -7.93 -15.62
N HIS A 31 -13.90 -7.18 -16.67
CA HIS A 31 -12.53 -7.10 -17.19
C HIS A 31 -11.58 -6.47 -16.15
N GLN A 32 -12.01 -5.39 -15.48
CA GLN A 32 -11.23 -4.82 -14.38
C GLN A 32 -11.07 -5.80 -13.21
N ALA A 33 -12.13 -6.54 -12.86
CA ALA A 33 -12.05 -7.57 -11.83
C ALA A 33 -11.08 -8.71 -12.21
N GLN A 34 -11.08 -9.15 -13.47
CA GLN A 34 -10.17 -10.18 -13.97
C GLN A 34 -8.71 -9.72 -14.03
N LEU A 35 -8.45 -8.48 -14.44
CA LEU A 35 -7.11 -7.87 -14.39
C LEU A 35 -6.59 -7.83 -12.95
N LEU A 36 -7.44 -7.39 -12.01
CA LEU A 36 -7.13 -7.45 -10.58
C LEU A 36 -6.80 -8.89 -10.14
N ILE A 37 -7.64 -9.87 -10.48
CA ILE A 37 -7.42 -11.28 -10.08
C ILE A 37 -6.13 -11.88 -10.68
N THR A 38 -5.81 -11.57 -11.93
CA THR A 38 -4.60 -12.08 -12.60
C THR A 38 -3.33 -11.41 -12.08
N GLU A 39 -3.39 -10.12 -11.75
CA GLU A 39 -2.33 -9.40 -11.09
C GLU A 39 -1.99 -10.07 -9.73
N PHE A 40 -3.00 -10.29 -8.88
CA PHE A 40 -2.86 -10.76 -7.49
C PHE A 40 -2.67 -12.27 -7.28
N ASN A 41 -2.73 -13.10 -8.33
CA ASN A 41 -2.49 -14.55 -8.22
C ASN A 41 -1.07 -14.99 -8.61
N SER A 42 -0.20 -14.07 -9.03
CA SER A 42 1.17 -14.44 -9.39
C SER A 42 2.01 -14.83 -8.15
N PRO A 43 2.89 -15.85 -8.25
CA PRO A 43 3.81 -16.22 -7.17
C PRO A 43 4.70 -15.07 -6.70
N ALA A 44 5.07 -14.18 -7.63
CA ALA A 44 5.84 -12.96 -7.35
C ALA A 44 5.06 -12.00 -6.45
N GLN A 45 3.78 -11.75 -6.73
CA GLN A 45 2.96 -10.88 -5.88
C GLN A 45 2.62 -11.49 -4.52
N ARG A 46 2.42 -12.82 -4.42
CA ARG A 46 2.26 -13.50 -3.12
C ARG A 46 3.50 -13.35 -2.22
N LYS A 47 4.70 -13.34 -2.81
CA LYS A 47 5.95 -13.07 -2.08
C LYS A 47 6.02 -11.61 -1.61
N ILE A 48 5.72 -10.68 -2.50
CA ILE A 48 5.62 -9.24 -2.24
C ILE A 48 4.63 -8.95 -1.09
N LEU A 49 3.50 -9.65 -1.06
CA LEU A 49 2.49 -9.58 0.01
C LEU A 49 2.98 -10.11 1.37
N LYS A 50 3.76 -11.19 1.37
CA LYS A 50 4.40 -11.71 2.59
C LYS A 50 5.41 -10.71 3.16
N GLU A 51 6.11 -9.99 2.28
CA GLU A 51 7.05 -8.92 2.65
C GLU A 51 6.34 -7.64 3.14
N VAL A 52 5.12 -7.35 2.69
CA VAL A 52 4.33 -6.22 3.23
C VAL A 52 3.89 -6.49 4.66
N ARG A 53 3.44 -7.72 4.96
CA ARG A 53 3.08 -8.13 6.33
C ARG A 53 4.26 -8.12 7.31
N SER A 54 5.50 -8.14 6.82
CA SER A 54 6.68 -7.99 7.68
C SER A 54 7.02 -6.53 7.99
N ALA A 55 6.39 -5.54 7.35
CA ALA A 55 6.75 -4.13 7.51
C ALA A 55 6.46 -3.54 8.89
N ASN A 56 5.38 -3.99 9.55
CA ASN A 56 5.17 -3.67 10.97
C ASN A 56 6.32 -4.21 11.84
N LYS A 57 6.95 -5.32 11.46
CA LYS A 57 8.12 -5.87 12.18
C LYS A 57 9.36 -5.02 11.96
N GLU A 58 9.54 -4.46 10.77
CA GLU A 58 10.72 -3.68 10.41
C GLU A 58 10.82 -2.38 11.22
N TYR A 59 9.70 -1.71 11.49
CA TYR A 59 9.68 -0.58 12.43
C TYR A 59 9.93 -1.01 13.89
N SER A 60 9.35 -2.13 14.32
CA SER A 60 9.63 -2.69 15.65
C SER A 60 11.10 -3.12 15.81
N PHE A 61 11.79 -3.50 14.73
CA PHE A 61 13.23 -3.78 14.78
C PHE A 61 14.06 -2.51 14.99
N VAL A 62 13.65 -1.38 14.40
CA VAL A 62 14.28 -0.08 14.67
C VAL A 62 14.03 0.35 16.12
N GLU A 63 12.80 0.21 16.63
CA GLU A 63 12.49 0.51 18.04
C GLU A 63 13.31 -0.34 19.00
N LYS A 64 13.40 -1.65 18.72
CA LYS A 64 14.22 -2.56 19.53
C LYS A 64 15.69 -2.18 19.48
N ALA A 65 16.25 -1.86 18.32
CA ALA A 65 17.65 -1.46 18.20
C ALA A 65 17.96 -0.17 18.99
N ILE A 66 17.01 0.77 19.06
CA ILE A 66 17.12 1.97 19.89
C ILE A 66 17.11 1.61 21.37
N GLN A 67 16.20 0.73 21.80
CA GLN A 67 16.14 0.27 23.19
C GLN A 67 17.40 -0.48 23.61
N ASP A 68 17.95 -1.32 22.73
CA ASP A 68 19.21 -2.03 22.96
C ASP A 68 20.38 -1.04 23.13
N TYR A 69 20.42 0.05 22.35
CA TYR A 69 21.40 1.12 22.50
C TYR A 69 21.22 1.94 23.79
N GLU A 70 19.98 2.23 24.20
CA GLU A 70 19.71 2.88 25.50
C GLU A 70 20.21 2.03 26.67
N THR A 71 20.08 0.71 26.55
CA THR A 71 20.52 -0.25 27.56
C THR A 71 22.05 -0.41 27.57
N SER A 72 22.68 -0.45 26.39
CA SER A 72 24.14 -0.53 26.22
C SER A 72 24.60 0.40 25.08
N PRO A 73 25.03 1.64 25.39
CA PRO A 73 25.41 2.62 24.37
C PRO A 73 26.82 2.34 23.86
N ASP A 74 26.94 1.36 22.97
CA ASP A 74 28.19 0.99 22.31
C ASP A 74 28.11 1.15 20.77
N THR A 75 29.26 1.03 20.12
CA THR A 75 29.36 1.14 18.66
C THR A 75 28.62 0.04 17.92
N SER A 76 28.49 -1.15 18.50
CA SER A 76 27.78 -2.28 17.89
C SER A 76 26.28 -2.00 17.85
N ASN A 77 25.72 -1.52 18.96
CA ASN A 77 24.30 -1.16 19.04
C ASN A 77 23.97 0.06 18.17
N LEU A 78 24.87 1.04 18.06
CA LEU A 78 24.68 2.14 17.11
C LEU A 78 24.69 1.66 15.66
N GLN A 79 25.57 0.71 15.31
CA GLN A 79 25.57 0.09 13.98
C GLN A 79 24.31 -0.74 13.74
N ASN A 80 23.79 -1.42 14.76
CA ASN A 80 22.52 -2.13 14.65
C ASN A 80 21.35 -1.17 14.36
N ILE A 81 21.28 -0.01 15.03
CA ILE A 81 20.29 1.03 14.69
C ILE A 81 20.41 1.43 13.22
N LYS A 82 21.63 1.73 12.75
CA LYS A 82 21.89 2.09 11.34
C LYS A 82 21.39 1.01 10.38
N LEU A 83 21.67 -0.25 10.68
CA LEU A 83 21.29 -1.39 9.85
C LEU A 83 19.77 -1.56 9.79
N GLN A 84 19.09 -1.59 10.95
CA GLN A 84 17.63 -1.74 10.98
C GLN A 84 16.94 -0.56 10.31
N PHE A 85 17.44 0.65 10.54
CA PHE A 85 16.92 1.84 9.89
C PHE A 85 17.12 1.80 8.36
N HIS A 86 18.26 1.31 7.88
CA HIS A 86 18.52 1.15 6.46
C HIS A 86 17.49 0.21 5.81
N VAL A 87 17.27 -0.97 6.39
CA VAL A 87 16.27 -1.93 5.90
C VAL A 87 14.86 -1.31 5.90
N PHE A 88 14.49 -0.61 6.98
CA PHE A 88 13.22 0.11 7.05
C PHE A 88 13.11 1.16 5.93
N SER A 89 14.16 1.95 5.71
CA SER A 89 14.17 3.02 4.70
C SER A 89 13.96 2.48 3.28
N GLU A 90 14.65 1.39 2.92
CA GLU A 90 14.48 0.75 1.61
C GLU A 90 13.04 0.24 1.41
N ARG A 91 12.39 -0.23 2.47
CA ARG A 91 11.00 -0.68 2.40
C ARG A 91 10.05 0.47 2.12
N ILE A 92 10.20 1.59 2.82
CA ILE A 92 9.39 2.80 2.58
C ILE A 92 9.62 3.36 1.17
N GLU A 93 10.85 3.30 0.66
CA GLU A 93 11.16 3.71 -0.72
C GLU A 93 10.50 2.78 -1.76
N LYS A 94 10.44 1.47 -1.51
CA LYS A 94 9.67 0.54 -2.36
C LYS A 94 8.17 0.89 -2.40
N TYR A 95 7.60 1.34 -1.28
CA TYR A 95 6.21 1.82 -1.25
C TYR A 95 6.00 3.05 -2.13
N HIS A 96 6.94 3.99 -2.08
CA HIS A 96 6.90 5.20 -2.90
C HIS A 96 7.08 4.92 -4.40
N ASN A 97 8.01 4.04 -4.77
CA ASN A 97 8.35 3.75 -6.16
C ASN A 97 7.32 2.89 -6.89
N GLY A 98 6.11 2.72 -6.34
CA GLY A 98 5.04 1.99 -7.00
C GLY A 98 5.32 0.50 -7.14
N THR A 99 6.24 -0.09 -6.33
CA THR A 99 6.42 -1.55 -6.27
C THR A 99 5.11 -2.28 -5.93
N TYR A 100 4.15 -1.53 -5.37
CA TYR A 100 2.83 -1.97 -4.96
C TYR A 100 1.73 -1.10 -5.57
N ALA A 101 1.85 -0.72 -6.86
CA ALA A 101 0.94 0.21 -7.54
C ALA A 101 -0.55 -0.15 -7.34
N SER A 102 -0.92 -1.42 -7.47
CA SER A 102 -2.30 -1.89 -7.28
C SER A 102 -2.79 -1.91 -5.82
N LEU A 103 -1.90 -1.71 -4.84
CA LEU A 103 -2.21 -1.55 -3.42
C LEU A 103 -2.22 -0.06 -2.98
N SER A 104 -1.51 0.81 -3.71
CA SER A 104 -1.37 2.24 -3.40
C SER A 104 -2.23 3.17 -4.26
N GLU A 105 -2.55 2.78 -5.50
CA GLU A 105 -3.40 3.56 -6.39
C GLU A 105 -4.82 3.65 -5.84
N ASN A 106 -5.29 4.89 -5.68
CA ASN A 106 -6.62 5.26 -5.17
C ASN A 106 -6.85 5.05 -3.65
N ASN A 107 -5.85 4.63 -2.87
CA ASN A 107 -5.99 4.60 -1.41
C ASN A 107 -5.63 5.97 -0.80
N ARG A 108 -6.67 6.75 -0.45
CA ARG A 108 -6.52 8.09 0.14
C ARG A 108 -5.66 8.10 1.41
N LEU A 109 -5.89 7.14 2.31
CA LEU A 109 -5.14 7.05 3.57
C LEU A 109 -3.66 6.78 3.31
N PHE A 110 -3.34 5.93 2.34
CA PHE A 110 -1.97 5.68 1.92
C PHE A 110 -1.31 6.95 1.36
N GLN A 111 -1.99 7.68 0.47
CA GLN A 111 -1.48 8.90 -0.15
C GLN A 111 -1.25 10.04 0.86
N GLU A 112 -2.10 10.17 1.88
CA GLU A 112 -1.97 11.19 2.91
C GLU A 112 -0.85 10.87 3.92
N ASN A 113 -0.59 9.59 4.20
CA ASN A 113 0.29 9.15 5.28
C ASN A 113 1.70 8.70 4.83
N LEU A 114 1.90 8.41 3.54
CA LEU A 114 3.23 8.09 3.00
C LEU A 114 4.19 9.30 2.97
N PRO A 115 3.78 10.53 2.57
CA PRO A 115 4.71 11.66 2.48
C PRO A 115 5.37 12.06 3.82
N PRO A 116 4.67 12.09 4.97
CA PRO A 116 5.32 12.28 6.27
C PRO A 116 6.40 11.25 6.58
N LEU A 117 6.18 9.97 6.25
CA LEU A 117 7.16 8.90 6.45
C LEU A 117 8.39 9.09 5.55
N LEU A 118 8.18 9.42 4.28
CA LEU A 118 9.27 9.65 3.33
C LEU A 118 10.18 10.79 3.79
N ARG A 119 9.58 11.92 4.21
CA ARG A 119 10.35 13.05 4.76
C ARG A 119 11.15 12.66 6.00
N TRP A 120 10.57 11.83 6.87
CA TRP A 120 11.25 11.34 8.05
C TRP A 120 12.42 10.41 7.69
N VAL A 121 12.21 9.48 6.77
CA VAL A 121 13.24 8.57 6.25
C VAL A 121 14.39 9.35 5.63
N GLU A 122 14.09 10.32 4.76
CA GLU A 122 15.09 11.14 4.07
C GLU A 122 15.95 11.94 5.07
N LYS A 123 15.30 12.57 6.07
CA LYS A 123 16.00 13.30 7.13
C LYS A 123 17.02 12.41 7.84
N TYR A 124 16.59 11.24 8.30
CA TYR A 124 17.46 10.37 9.09
C TYR A 124 18.47 9.60 8.25
N LYS A 125 18.17 9.23 7.00
CA LYS A 125 19.20 8.75 6.04
C LYS A 125 20.35 9.74 5.92
N ASN A 126 20.03 11.03 5.76
CA ASN A 126 21.06 12.07 5.65
C ASN A 126 21.91 12.19 6.93
N ILE A 127 21.27 12.13 8.11
CA ILE A 127 21.97 12.14 9.40
C ILE A 127 22.90 10.94 9.54
N PHE A 128 22.41 9.73 9.23
CA PHE A 128 23.20 8.50 9.31
C PHE A 128 24.37 8.47 8.32
N ASN A 129 24.19 9.03 7.12
CA ASN A 129 25.21 9.07 6.06
C ASN A 129 26.32 10.09 6.33
N LYS A 130 26.00 11.22 6.96
CA LYS A 130 26.98 12.29 7.27
C LYS A 130 27.81 12.03 8.52
N GLU A 131 27.65 10.87 9.16
CA GLU A 131 28.24 10.53 10.45
C GLU A 131 28.00 11.60 11.54
N GLU A 132 26.91 12.38 11.38
CA GLU A 132 26.53 13.38 12.36
C GLU A 132 26.16 12.70 13.69
N LYS A 133 26.47 13.36 14.80
CA LYS A 133 26.18 12.82 16.13
C LYS A 133 24.67 12.71 16.30
N ILE A 134 24.18 11.48 16.42
CA ILE A 134 22.75 11.20 16.51
C ILE A 134 22.28 11.43 17.92
N ASN A 135 21.30 12.32 18.06
CA ASN A 135 20.57 12.44 19.31
C ASN A 135 19.47 11.35 19.34
N ILE A 136 19.74 10.27 20.07
CA ILE A 136 18.86 9.10 20.14
C ILE A 136 17.50 9.44 20.75
N ASN A 137 17.44 10.33 21.74
CA ASN A 137 16.17 10.79 22.32
C ASN A 137 15.31 11.53 21.28
N VAL A 138 15.95 12.32 20.40
CA VAL A 138 15.26 13.00 19.29
C VAL A 138 14.81 11.99 18.23
N LEU A 139 15.63 10.99 17.91
CA LEU A 139 15.27 9.90 17.01
C LEU A 139 14.03 9.15 17.52
N GLN A 140 14.08 8.66 18.77
CA GLN A 140 13.00 7.93 19.41
C GLN A 140 11.70 8.77 19.49
N SER A 141 11.79 10.02 19.97
CA SER A 141 10.63 10.92 20.01
C SER A 141 10.02 11.16 18.62
N SER A 142 10.87 11.29 17.59
CA SER A 142 10.39 11.45 16.23
C SER A 142 9.76 10.18 15.66
N MET A 143 10.27 8.99 16.04
CA MET A 143 9.69 7.70 15.68
C MET A 143 8.27 7.56 16.20
N THR A 144 8.05 7.88 17.49
CA THR A 144 6.70 7.85 18.08
C THR A 144 5.73 8.76 17.33
N LYS A 145 6.19 9.91 16.81
CA LYS A 145 5.36 10.84 16.03
C LYS A 145 5.01 10.29 14.64
N VAL A 146 5.87 9.48 14.02
CA VAL A 146 5.63 8.92 12.69
C VAL A 146 5.00 7.52 12.72
N ALA A 147 5.01 6.85 13.87
CA ALA A 147 4.40 5.53 14.06
C ALA A 147 2.92 5.44 13.60
N PRO A 148 2.05 6.44 13.86
CA PRO A 148 0.67 6.39 13.36
C PRO A 148 0.59 6.38 11.84
N HIS A 149 1.43 7.19 11.17
CA HIS A 149 1.49 7.23 9.71
C HIS A 149 1.92 5.89 9.14
N LEU A 150 2.94 5.26 9.74
CA LEU A 150 3.38 3.93 9.34
C LEU A 150 2.28 2.90 9.50
N ARG A 151 1.61 2.87 10.66
CA ARG A 151 0.52 1.94 10.91
C ARG A 151 -0.60 2.10 9.88
N ILE A 152 -0.96 3.33 9.52
CA ILE A 152 -1.95 3.60 8.47
C ILE A 152 -1.47 3.09 7.12
N VAL A 153 -0.23 3.38 6.73
CA VAL A 153 0.34 2.92 5.46
C VAL A 153 0.37 1.39 5.37
N VAL A 154 0.80 0.70 6.42
CA VAL A 154 0.85 -0.77 6.45
C VAL A 154 -0.56 -1.38 6.48
N ASN A 155 -1.46 -0.84 7.31
CA ASN A 155 -2.84 -1.32 7.40
C ASN A 155 -3.59 -1.11 6.08
N ALA A 156 -3.38 0.01 5.40
CA ALA A 156 -3.96 0.27 4.09
C ALA A 156 -3.56 -0.80 3.07
N LEU A 157 -2.32 -1.30 3.14
CA LEU A 157 -1.86 -2.40 2.30
C LEU A 157 -2.48 -3.75 2.71
N ASP A 158 -2.62 -4.01 4.01
CA ASP A 158 -3.22 -5.25 4.55
C ASP A 158 -4.74 -5.33 4.32
N GLU A 159 -5.47 -4.23 4.49
CA GLU A 159 -6.91 -4.15 4.23
C GLU A 159 -7.20 -4.42 2.75
N ARG A 160 -6.46 -3.76 1.85
CA ARG A 160 -6.62 -3.98 0.42
C ARG A 160 -6.32 -5.41 0.03
N ASN A 161 -5.29 -6.02 0.61
CA ASN A 161 -5.01 -7.44 0.42
C ASN A 161 -6.18 -8.33 0.87
N ASN A 162 -6.76 -8.07 2.04
CA ASN A 162 -7.91 -8.83 2.53
C ASN A 162 -9.13 -8.68 1.61
N GLU A 163 -9.40 -7.47 1.09
CA GLU A 163 -10.45 -7.26 0.08
C GLU A 163 -10.22 -8.11 -1.18
N LEU A 164 -8.97 -8.22 -1.63
CA LEU A 164 -8.60 -8.99 -2.81
C LEU A 164 -8.71 -10.51 -2.58
N LEU A 165 -8.33 -10.98 -1.39
CA LEU A 165 -8.52 -12.36 -0.97
C LEU A 165 -10.00 -12.73 -0.87
N GLU A 166 -10.84 -11.84 -0.36
CA GLU A 166 -12.28 -12.08 -0.26
C GLU A 166 -12.97 -12.03 -1.64
N LYS A 167 -12.54 -11.14 -2.54
CA LYS A 167 -13.01 -11.13 -3.95
C LYS A 167 -12.62 -12.41 -4.70
N THR A 168 -11.42 -12.93 -4.47
CA THR A 168 -11.01 -14.20 -5.08
C THR A 168 -11.81 -15.37 -4.53
N LYS A 169 -12.07 -15.46 -3.22
CA LYS A 169 -12.93 -16.52 -2.65
C LYS A 169 -14.36 -16.51 -3.18
N LYS A 170 -14.98 -15.33 -3.32
CA LYS A 170 -16.35 -15.20 -3.85
C LYS A 170 -16.49 -15.68 -5.31
N ASN A 171 -15.43 -15.62 -6.11
CA ASN A 171 -15.45 -16.10 -7.49
C ASN A 171 -15.21 -17.62 -7.62
N PHE A 172 -15.00 -18.34 -6.52
CA PHE A 172 -14.81 -19.80 -6.49
C PHE A 172 -15.98 -20.58 -5.85
N HIS A 173 -17.12 -19.92 -5.60
CA HIS A 173 -18.38 -20.61 -5.28
C HIS A 173 -19.44 -20.26 -6.33
N PRO A 174 -19.80 -21.21 -7.22
CA PRO A 174 -20.97 -21.08 -8.08
C PRO A 174 -22.29 -21.07 -7.29
#